data_AF-A0A7S0D693-F1
#
_entry.id   AF-A0A7S0D693-F1
#
_cell.length_a   1.000
_cell.length_b   1.000
_cell.length_c   1.000
_cell.angle_alpha   90.00
_cell.angle_beta   90.00
_cell.angle_gamma   90.00
#
_symmetry.space_group_name_H-M   'P 1'
#
loop_
_entity.id
_entity.type
_entity.pdbx_description
1 polymer ?
#
loop_
_entity_poly.entity_id
_entity_poly.type
_entity_poly.pdbx_seq_one_letter_code
_entity_poly.pdbx_strand_id
1 'polypeptide(L)'
;LFPRKATILPKDPKKCDAPWLQDFDYSMLKFSLGLAPFVETAFYHKPSRTLLLTDALVYAPETPPEVVLEDPSKLLFRGKDNARDPMPNTPEKIAKAWAKTVLFSLFLQPGKVSASLLKDIPTFVAWEEGWQASWERVKESLFVSPVIQILVFSQAPKTVSSWVESLCRWPFTSIVPAHFKAPVRAGPREVRQAFKVCLDGAAQRPVSNGGDVRGDQSGDIFERLGAIFSGGQSPGYKIGLPWQELEGDFELLRSFEKGLRSTGVVKGPE
;
A
#
# COMPACT_ATOMS: atom_id res chain seq x y z
N LEU A 1 14.85 7.84 -16.35
CA LEU A 1 16.31 7.86 -16.15
C LEU A 1 16.58 7.60 -14.68
N PHE A 2 16.97 6.37 -14.31
CA PHE A 2 17.52 6.13 -12.97
C PHE A 2 18.80 6.99 -12.84
N PRO A 3 19.06 7.63 -11.68
CA PRO A 3 20.24 8.47 -11.53
C PRO A 3 21.50 7.66 -11.86
N ARG A 4 22.32 8.16 -12.80
CA ARG A 4 23.52 7.49 -13.35
C ARG A 4 24.62 7.19 -12.30
N LYS A 5 24.43 7.63 -11.05
CA LYS A 5 25.38 7.51 -9.93
C LYS A 5 24.75 6.85 -8.70
N ALA A 6 23.82 5.91 -8.89
CA ALA A 6 23.27 5.16 -7.77
C ALA A 6 24.26 4.08 -7.29
N THR A 7 24.52 4.02 -5.98
CA THR A 7 25.24 2.93 -5.34
C THR A 7 24.24 1.91 -4.82
N ILE A 8 24.45 0.63 -5.14
CA ILE A 8 23.59 -0.45 -4.65
C ILE A 8 23.95 -0.74 -3.19
N LEU A 9 22.96 -0.69 -2.30
CA LEU A 9 23.15 -1.10 -0.91
C LEU A 9 23.33 -2.62 -0.83
N PRO A 10 24.31 -3.13 -0.06
CA PRO A 10 24.47 -4.55 0.13
C PRO A 10 23.28 -5.15 0.90
N LYS A 11 22.95 -6.41 0.62
CA LYS A 11 21.86 -7.13 1.31
C LYS A 11 22.10 -7.26 2.82
N ASP A 12 23.37 -7.43 3.19
CA ASP A 12 23.82 -7.46 4.58
C ASP A 12 24.26 -6.05 4.98
N PRO A 13 23.54 -5.35 5.87
CA PRO A 13 23.91 -4.02 6.36
C PRO A 13 25.32 -3.96 6.94
N LYS A 14 25.84 -5.07 7.47
CA LYS A 14 27.21 -5.14 8.00
C LYS A 14 28.30 -4.97 6.95
N LYS A 15 27.95 -5.10 5.67
CA LYS A 15 28.85 -4.91 4.53
C LYS A 15 28.73 -3.53 3.90
N CYS A 16 27.85 -2.67 4.44
CA CYS A 16 27.69 -1.30 3.97
C CYS A 16 28.75 -0.42 4.62
N ASP A 17 29.35 0.47 3.83
CA ASP A 17 30.37 1.43 4.25
C ASP A 17 29.90 2.89 4.08
N ALA A 18 28.59 3.08 3.92
CA ALA A 18 28.02 4.39 3.69
C ALA A 18 28.23 5.32 4.90
N PRO A 19 28.60 6.60 4.69
CA PRO A 19 28.97 7.51 5.78
C PRO A 19 27.79 7.81 6.74
N TRP A 20 26.55 7.63 6.29
CA TRP A 20 25.35 7.86 7.09
C TRP A 20 25.00 6.70 8.05
N LEU A 21 25.74 5.58 8.01
CA LEU A 21 25.50 4.43 8.91
C LEU A 21 25.74 4.74 10.39
N GLN A 22 26.41 5.84 10.71
CA GLN A 22 26.51 6.31 12.08
C GLN A 22 25.10 6.61 12.66
N ASP A 23 24.24 7.27 11.88
CA ASP A 23 22.91 7.73 12.31
C ASP A 23 21.80 6.78 11.90
N PHE A 24 22.04 5.94 10.89
CA PHE A 24 21.05 5.02 10.35
C PHE A 24 21.46 3.55 10.45
N ASP A 25 20.48 2.69 10.59
CA ASP A 25 20.56 1.28 10.21
C ASP A 25 19.56 1.03 9.06
N TYR A 26 19.58 -0.13 8.42
CA TYR A 26 18.58 -0.46 7.41
C TYR A 26 18.31 -1.96 7.29
N SER A 27 17.18 -2.31 6.69
CA SER A 27 16.87 -3.69 6.31
C SER A 27 16.10 -3.70 4.99
N MET A 28 16.32 -4.74 4.19
CA MET A 28 15.69 -4.86 2.88
C MET A 28 14.80 -6.09 2.79
N LEU A 29 13.57 -5.89 2.34
CA LEU A 29 12.69 -6.94 1.86
C LEU A 29 12.89 -7.05 0.35
N LYS A 30 13.33 -8.21 -0.12
CA LYS A 30 13.56 -8.47 -1.54
C LYS A 30 13.10 -9.86 -1.92
N PHE A 31 12.24 -9.96 -2.93
CA PHE A 31 11.78 -11.21 -3.52
C PHE A 31 11.38 -10.99 -4.98
N SER A 32 11.17 -12.07 -5.73
CA SER A 32 10.72 -11.98 -7.13
C SER A 32 9.20 -11.95 -7.19
N LEU A 33 8.64 -11.06 -8.01
CA LEU A 33 7.22 -11.09 -8.38
C LEU A 33 6.98 -11.94 -9.64
N GLY A 34 7.98 -12.70 -10.10
CA GLY A 34 7.95 -13.42 -11.38
C GLY A 34 9.05 -12.90 -12.29
N LEU A 35 8.71 -11.99 -13.20
CA LEU A 35 9.65 -11.42 -14.18
C LEU A 35 10.46 -10.23 -13.64
N ALA A 36 10.07 -9.65 -12.50
CA ALA A 36 10.73 -8.49 -11.92
C ALA A 36 10.94 -8.65 -10.40
N PRO A 37 12.06 -8.14 -9.85
CA PRO A 37 12.25 -8.09 -8.41
C PRO A 37 11.38 -6.99 -7.80
N PHE A 38 10.83 -7.28 -6.63
CA PHE A 38 10.35 -6.25 -5.71
C PHE A 38 11.42 -6.01 -4.64
N VAL A 39 11.61 -4.73 -4.28
CA VAL A 39 12.51 -4.31 -3.21
C VAL A 39 11.82 -3.23 -2.39
N GLU A 40 11.76 -3.44 -1.09
CA GLU A 40 11.36 -2.46 -0.09
C GLU A 40 12.51 -2.29 0.89
N THR A 41 12.86 -1.05 1.23
CA THR A 41 13.94 -0.76 2.18
C THR A 41 13.42 0.05 3.35
N ALA A 42 13.60 -0.48 4.55
CA ALA A 42 13.39 0.25 5.79
C ALA A 42 14.70 0.86 6.27
N PHE A 43 14.70 2.15 6.61
CA PHE A 43 15.81 2.80 7.31
C PHE A 43 15.40 3.14 8.74
N TYR A 44 16.31 2.95 9.68
CA TYR A 44 16.10 3.19 11.11
C TYR A 44 16.98 4.36 11.54
N HIS A 45 16.40 5.55 11.70
CA HIS A 45 17.14 6.73 12.14
C HIS A 45 17.30 6.72 13.66
N LYS A 46 18.49 6.34 14.14
CA LYS A 46 18.81 6.08 15.55
C LYS A 46 18.52 7.29 16.46
N PRO A 47 18.96 8.52 16.14
CA PRO A 47 18.78 9.66 17.04
C PRO A 47 17.32 10.00 17.32
N SER A 48 16.45 9.98 16.28
CA SER A 48 15.03 10.37 16.42
C SER A 48 14.08 9.20 16.62
N ARG A 49 14.59 7.96 16.73
CA ARG A 49 13.76 6.73 16.80
C ARG A 49 12.70 6.68 15.70
N THR A 50 13.09 7.00 14.47
CA THR A 50 12.19 7.10 13.33
C THR A 50 12.43 5.98 12.32
N LEU A 51 11.36 5.30 11.91
CA LEU A 51 11.37 4.30 10.85
C LEU A 51 10.99 4.98 9.52
N LEU A 52 11.86 4.91 8.51
CA LEU A 52 11.56 5.37 7.16
C LEU A 52 11.23 4.15 6.29
N LEU A 53 10.15 4.22 5.53
CA LEU A 53 9.70 3.15 4.62
C LEU A 53 9.49 3.71 3.23
N THR A 54 9.80 2.92 2.21
CA THR A 54 9.65 3.34 0.81
C THR A 54 8.19 3.21 0.37
N ASP A 55 7.67 1.99 0.24
CA ASP A 55 6.35 1.73 -0.34
C ASP A 55 5.41 0.94 0.59
N ALA A 56 5.93 0.37 1.69
CA ALA A 56 5.20 -0.64 2.45
C ALA A 56 4.07 -0.10 3.33
N LEU A 57 4.15 1.16 3.75
CA LEU A 57 3.10 1.84 4.52
C LEU A 57 2.77 3.18 3.89
N VAL A 58 1.51 3.57 4.04
CA VAL A 58 0.98 4.85 3.60
C VAL A 58 0.16 5.47 4.73
N TYR A 59 0.15 6.81 4.78
CA TYR A 59 -0.82 7.56 5.59
C TYR A 59 -1.63 8.47 4.68
N ALA A 60 -2.91 8.20 4.48
CA ALA A 60 -3.76 9.02 3.63
C ALA A 60 -4.26 10.27 4.39
N PRO A 61 -3.77 11.49 4.12
CA PRO A 61 -4.27 12.69 4.80
C PRO A 61 -5.64 13.09 4.26
N GLU A 62 -6.46 13.71 5.09
CA GLU A 62 -7.78 14.23 4.70
C GLU A 62 -7.68 15.38 3.68
N THR A 63 -6.59 16.16 3.73
CA THR A 63 -6.37 17.32 2.88
C THR A 63 -5.14 17.13 1.98
N PRO A 64 -5.13 17.73 0.78
CA PRO A 64 -3.98 17.68 -0.09
C PRO A 64 -2.79 18.46 0.49
N PRO A 65 -1.55 18.13 0.11
CA PRO A 65 -0.36 18.92 0.47
C PRO A 65 -0.46 20.37 -0.03
N GLU A 66 0.14 21.32 0.71
CA GLU A 66 0.10 22.76 0.39
C GLU A 66 0.58 23.08 -1.03
N VAL A 67 1.61 22.40 -1.52
CA VAL A 67 2.13 22.58 -2.89
C VAL A 67 1.08 22.27 -3.98
N VAL A 68 0.10 21.42 -3.69
CA VAL A 68 -1.02 21.13 -4.61
C VAL A 68 -2.05 22.27 -4.61
N LEU A 69 -2.13 23.04 -3.53
CA LEU A 69 -3.06 24.17 -3.38
C LEU A 69 -2.57 25.44 -4.09
N GLU A 70 -1.27 25.55 -4.39
CA GLU A 70 -0.72 26.67 -5.19
C GLU A 70 -1.34 26.73 -6.59
N ASP A 71 -1.52 25.58 -7.25
CA ASP A 71 -2.28 25.41 -8.49
C ASP A 71 -3.08 24.10 -8.47
N PRO A 72 -4.36 24.13 -8.01
CA PRO A 72 -5.17 22.94 -7.89
C PRO A 72 -5.78 22.50 -9.23
N SER A 73 -5.47 23.14 -10.37
CA SER A 73 -6.13 22.87 -11.65
C SER A 73 -6.07 21.39 -12.06
N LYS A 74 -4.89 20.76 -11.93
CA LYS A 74 -4.70 19.32 -12.21
C LYS A 74 -5.40 18.41 -11.21
N LEU A 75 -5.45 18.82 -9.94
CA LEU A 75 -6.19 18.10 -8.91
C LEU A 75 -7.69 18.14 -9.24
N LEU A 76 -8.25 19.34 -9.41
CA LEU A 76 -9.65 19.58 -9.76
C LEU A 76 -10.05 18.85 -11.05
N PHE A 77 -9.17 18.78 -12.05
CA PHE A 77 -9.40 18.00 -13.26
C PHE A 77 -9.64 16.51 -12.96
N ARG A 78 -8.86 15.91 -12.04
CA ARG A 78 -9.05 14.52 -11.59
C ARG A 78 -10.31 14.30 -10.74
N GLY A 79 -10.86 15.35 -10.13
CA GLY A 79 -12.05 15.23 -9.30
C GLY A 79 -13.37 15.13 -10.06
N LYS A 80 -13.35 15.42 -11.37
CA LYS A 80 -14.52 15.35 -12.25
C LYS A 80 -15.16 13.97 -12.25
N ASP A 81 -16.50 13.93 -12.20
CA ASP A 81 -17.25 12.68 -12.44
C ASP A 81 -17.35 12.37 -13.95
N ASN A 82 -17.36 13.41 -14.78
CA ASN A 82 -17.43 13.32 -16.23
C ASN A 82 -16.85 14.57 -16.89
N ALA A 83 -16.72 14.57 -18.21
CA ALA A 83 -16.12 15.67 -18.96
C ALA A 83 -16.76 17.05 -18.71
N ARG A 84 -18.05 17.08 -18.35
CA ARG A 84 -18.85 18.29 -18.12
C ARG A 84 -18.98 18.71 -16.65
N ASP A 85 -18.43 17.94 -15.69
CA ASP A 85 -18.51 18.29 -14.26
C ASP A 85 -17.73 19.59 -13.97
N PRO A 86 -18.41 20.67 -13.53
CA PRO A 86 -17.72 21.90 -13.15
C PRO A 86 -16.96 21.65 -11.84
N MET A 87 -15.66 21.91 -11.88
CA MET A 87 -14.76 21.80 -10.74
C MET A 87 -14.13 23.17 -10.45
N PRO A 88 -14.93 24.17 -9.99
CA PRO A 88 -14.38 25.45 -9.57
C PRO A 88 -13.42 25.26 -8.39
N ASN A 89 -12.49 26.20 -8.23
CA ASN A 89 -11.56 26.20 -7.10
C ASN A 89 -12.29 26.57 -5.80
N THR A 90 -12.90 25.58 -5.17
CA THR A 90 -13.55 25.69 -3.86
C THR A 90 -13.03 24.60 -2.91
N PRO A 91 -13.06 24.81 -1.59
CA PRO A 91 -12.60 23.81 -0.61
C PRO A 91 -13.25 22.44 -0.80
N GLU A 92 -14.56 22.42 -1.08
CA GLU A 92 -15.33 21.19 -1.28
C GLU A 92 -14.90 20.42 -2.54
N LYS A 93 -14.66 21.13 -3.64
CA LYS A 93 -14.21 20.53 -4.90
C LYS A 93 -12.75 20.05 -4.82
N ILE A 94 -11.90 20.78 -4.09
CA ILE A 94 -10.54 20.33 -3.76
C ILE A 94 -10.57 19.05 -2.94
N ALA A 95 -11.38 19.00 -1.86
CA ALA A 95 -11.49 17.82 -1.00
C ALA A 95 -11.99 16.60 -1.78
N LYS A 96 -13.04 16.75 -2.61
CA LYS A 96 -13.52 15.71 -3.52
C LYS A 96 -12.42 15.20 -4.44
N ALA A 97 -11.70 16.12 -5.08
CA ALA A 97 -10.64 15.78 -6.03
C ALA A 97 -9.45 15.09 -5.36
N TRP A 98 -9.10 15.51 -4.15
CA TRP A 98 -8.08 14.90 -3.32
C TRP A 98 -8.43 13.47 -2.93
N ALA A 99 -9.61 13.26 -2.34
CA ALA A 99 -10.10 11.95 -1.95
C ALA A 99 -10.05 10.95 -3.12
N LYS A 100 -10.55 11.36 -4.29
CA LYS A 100 -10.50 10.58 -5.53
C LYS A 100 -9.08 10.27 -6.00
N THR A 101 -8.17 11.24 -5.90
CA THR A 101 -6.77 11.03 -6.27
C THR A 101 -6.11 10.00 -5.37
N VAL A 102 -6.32 10.09 -4.05
CA VAL A 102 -5.80 9.14 -3.08
C VAL A 102 -6.37 7.73 -3.33
N LEU A 103 -7.70 7.61 -3.47
CA LEU A 103 -8.34 6.32 -3.76
C LEU A 103 -7.84 5.71 -5.09
N PHE A 104 -7.69 6.51 -6.14
CA PHE A 104 -7.16 6.03 -7.41
C PHE A 104 -5.73 5.48 -7.25
N SER A 105 -4.85 6.21 -6.54
CA SER A 105 -3.47 5.80 -6.30
C SER A 105 -3.37 4.53 -5.44
N LEU A 106 -4.25 4.36 -4.46
CA LEU A 106 -4.22 3.22 -3.53
C LEU A 106 -4.83 1.94 -4.09
N PHE A 107 -5.79 2.05 -5.03
CA PHE A 107 -6.55 0.93 -5.56
C PHE A 107 -6.32 0.68 -7.07
N LEU A 108 -5.47 1.48 -7.74
CA LEU A 108 -5.22 1.41 -9.20
C LEU A 108 -6.49 1.42 -10.07
N GLN A 109 -7.46 2.25 -9.69
CA GLN A 109 -8.90 2.22 -10.06
C GLN A 109 -9.70 1.35 -9.07
N PRO A 110 -10.44 1.95 -8.11
CA PRO A 110 -11.36 1.16 -7.28
C PRO A 110 -12.34 0.42 -8.18
N GLY A 111 -12.81 -0.77 -7.77
CA GLY A 111 -13.78 -1.61 -8.51
C GLY A 111 -15.11 -0.94 -8.91
N LYS A 112 -15.23 0.35 -8.60
CA LYS A 112 -16.31 1.29 -8.81
C LYS A 112 -16.05 2.22 -10.00
N VAL A 113 -15.40 1.71 -11.05
CA VAL A 113 -15.11 2.45 -12.28
C VAL A 113 -15.34 1.50 -13.45
N SER A 114 -16.44 1.68 -14.18
CA SER A 114 -16.69 0.94 -15.42
C SER A 114 -15.58 1.21 -16.44
N ALA A 115 -14.83 0.17 -16.81
CA ALA A 115 -13.89 0.18 -17.94
C ALA A 115 -14.58 0.21 -19.32
N SER A 116 -15.91 0.31 -19.37
CA SER A 116 -16.64 0.53 -20.62
C SER A 116 -16.97 2.01 -20.78
N LEU A 117 -16.66 2.52 -21.99
CA LEU A 117 -16.82 3.89 -22.51
C LEU A 117 -15.61 4.82 -22.29
N LEU A 118 -14.58 4.66 -23.13
CA LEU A 118 -14.12 5.66 -24.09
C LEU A 118 -12.75 5.22 -24.63
N LYS A 119 -12.75 4.58 -25.81
CA LYS A 119 -11.54 4.41 -26.62
C LYS A 119 -10.89 5.76 -27.01
N ASP A 120 -11.59 6.87 -26.78
CA ASP A 120 -11.19 8.19 -27.29
C ASP A 120 -10.96 9.28 -26.22
N ILE A 121 -11.08 9.00 -24.91
CA ILE A 121 -10.65 9.98 -23.88
C ILE A 121 -9.94 9.29 -22.69
N PRO A 122 -8.60 9.13 -22.74
CA PRO A 122 -7.82 8.36 -21.77
C PRO A 122 -7.68 8.98 -20.38
N THR A 123 -8.41 10.07 -20.07
CA THR A 123 -8.21 10.86 -18.85
C THR A 123 -9.43 10.92 -17.92
N PHE A 124 -10.58 10.39 -18.32
CA PHE A 124 -11.79 10.40 -17.49
C PHE A 124 -12.02 9.03 -16.86
N VAL A 125 -11.93 9.01 -15.53
CA VAL A 125 -12.31 7.87 -14.70
C VAL A 125 -13.75 8.10 -14.28
N ALA A 126 -14.69 7.28 -14.75
CA ALA A 126 -16.08 7.34 -14.32
C ALA A 126 -16.18 6.77 -12.90
N TRP A 127 -16.52 7.60 -11.91
CA TRP A 127 -16.67 7.15 -10.52
C TRP A 127 -18.10 6.65 -10.28
N GLU A 128 -18.25 5.42 -9.81
CA GLU A 128 -19.54 4.89 -9.37
C GLU A 128 -19.91 5.40 -7.97
N GLU A 129 -21.18 5.20 -7.61
CA GLU A 129 -21.72 5.65 -6.33
C GLU A 129 -21.03 4.97 -5.12
N GLY A 130 -20.90 5.73 -4.03
CA GLY A 130 -20.40 5.23 -2.75
C GLY A 130 -18.87 5.20 -2.59
N TRP A 131 -18.10 5.81 -3.48
CA TRP A 131 -16.64 6.02 -3.28
C TRP A 131 -16.35 6.86 -2.02
N GLN A 132 -17.28 7.72 -1.59
CA GLN A 132 -17.17 8.51 -0.37
C GLN A 132 -17.04 7.61 0.86
N ALA A 133 -17.75 6.47 0.89
CA ALA A 133 -17.65 5.52 1.98
C ALA A 133 -16.25 4.87 2.01
N SER A 134 -15.67 4.57 0.86
CA SER A 134 -14.28 4.11 0.74
C SER A 134 -13.30 5.18 1.23
N TRP A 135 -13.55 6.45 0.90
CA TRP A 135 -12.76 7.58 1.41
C TRP A 135 -12.82 7.69 2.93
N GLU A 136 -14.01 7.64 3.52
CA GLU A 136 -14.18 7.70 4.98
C GLU A 136 -13.47 6.55 5.70
N ARG A 137 -13.24 5.41 5.04
CA ARG A 137 -12.48 4.29 5.60
C ARG A 137 -10.97 4.50 5.54
N VAL A 138 -10.46 5.11 4.47
CA VAL A 138 -9.00 5.27 4.27
C VAL A 138 -8.44 6.61 4.77
N LYS A 139 -9.23 7.69 4.83
CA LYS A 139 -8.72 9.01 5.24
C LYS A 139 -8.21 8.99 6.68
N GLU A 140 -7.16 9.73 6.98
CA GLU A 140 -6.49 9.75 8.29
C GLU A 140 -6.25 8.33 8.83
N SER A 141 -5.67 7.46 8.01
CA SER A 141 -5.29 6.11 8.45
C SER A 141 -3.89 5.71 8.00
N LEU A 142 -3.22 4.91 8.84
CA LEU A 142 -1.93 4.26 8.56
C LEU A 142 -2.16 2.79 8.21
N PHE A 143 -1.80 2.38 7.00
CA PHE A 143 -2.07 1.03 6.50
C PHE A 143 -1.10 0.62 5.38
N VAL A 144 -1.10 -0.67 5.03
CA VAL A 144 -0.47 -1.17 3.80
C VAL A 144 -1.43 -0.91 2.64
N SER A 145 -0.96 -0.26 1.58
CA SER A 145 -1.84 0.05 0.43
C SER A 145 -2.42 -1.24 -0.19
N PRO A 146 -3.71 -1.25 -0.59
CA PRO A 146 -4.33 -2.42 -1.21
C PRO A 146 -3.59 -2.97 -2.42
N VAL A 147 -3.09 -2.07 -3.28
CA VAL A 147 -2.28 -2.44 -4.46
C VAL A 147 -1.05 -3.26 -4.05
N ILE A 148 -0.28 -2.80 -3.07
CA ILE A 148 0.92 -3.52 -2.61
C ILE A 148 0.51 -4.81 -1.90
N GLN A 149 -0.55 -4.79 -1.10
CA GLN A 149 -1.01 -5.99 -0.40
C GLN A 149 -1.41 -7.11 -1.37
N ILE A 150 -2.21 -6.78 -2.40
CA ILE A 150 -2.79 -7.76 -3.34
C ILE A 150 -1.79 -8.15 -4.43
N LEU A 151 -1.06 -7.19 -5.02
CA LEU A 151 -0.19 -7.50 -6.16
C LEU A 151 1.22 -7.92 -5.74
N VAL A 152 1.67 -7.53 -4.54
CA VAL A 152 3.07 -7.67 -4.13
C VAL A 152 3.22 -8.58 -2.91
N PHE A 153 2.69 -8.19 -1.75
CA PHE A 153 2.93 -8.90 -0.49
C PHE A 153 2.25 -10.27 -0.43
N SER A 154 1.12 -10.45 -1.11
CA SER A 154 0.43 -11.74 -1.27
C SER A 154 1.32 -12.82 -1.93
N GLN A 155 2.34 -12.42 -2.71
CA GLN A 155 3.23 -13.36 -3.41
C GLN A 155 4.29 -13.98 -2.50
N ALA A 156 4.63 -13.32 -1.38
CA ALA A 156 5.67 -13.79 -0.46
C ALA A 156 5.29 -13.55 1.02
N PRO A 157 4.13 -14.03 1.50
CA PRO A 157 3.57 -13.65 2.80
C PRO A 157 4.48 -14.00 3.98
N LYS A 158 5.19 -15.13 3.93
CA LYS A 158 6.15 -15.52 4.97
C LYS A 158 7.36 -14.58 5.03
N THR A 159 7.89 -14.20 3.86
CA THR A 159 9.03 -13.29 3.75
C THR A 159 8.67 -11.89 4.24
N VAL A 160 7.48 -11.41 3.84
CA VAL A 160 6.91 -10.14 4.31
C VAL A 160 6.71 -10.17 5.82
N SER A 161 6.06 -11.21 6.36
CA SER A 161 5.80 -11.34 7.80
C SER A 161 7.09 -11.37 8.63
N SER A 162 8.08 -12.16 8.20
CA SER A 162 9.39 -12.21 8.88
C SER A 162 10.10 -10.85 8.86
N TRP A 163 10.01 -10.12 7.75
CA TRP A 163 10.58 -8.78 7.64
C TRP A 163 9.87 -7.78 8.56
N VAL A 164 8.53 -7.78 8.58
CA VAL A 164 7.73 -6.93 9.48
C VAL A 164 8.06 -7.19 10.95
N GLU A 165 8.18 -8.46 11.36
CA GLU A 165 8.59 -8.78 12.73
C GLU A 165 10.02 -8.31 13.04
N SER A 166 10.92 -8.34 12.04
CA SER A 166 12.25 -7.73 12.19
C SER A 166 12.17 -6.21 12.37
N LEU A 167 11.33 -5.51 11.61
CA LEU A 167 11.12 -4.06 11.78
C LEU A 167 10.64 -3.75 13.20
N CYS A 168 9.66 -4.52 13.66
CA CYS A 168 8.96 -4.31 14.93
C CYS A 168 9.79 -4.68 16.17
N ARG A 169 11.01 -5.22 16.01
CA ARG A 169 11.99 -5.35 17.10
C ARG A 169 12.68 -4.03 17.41
N TRP A 170 12.70 -3.10 16.46
CA TRP A 170 13.33 -1.80 16.66
C TRP A 170 12.36 -0.83 17.34
N PRO A 171 12.77 -0.08 18.40
CA PRO A 171 11.87 0.72 19.22
C PRO A 171 11.58 2.11 18.62
N PHE A 172 11.02 2.17 17.41
CA PHE A 172 10.61 3.44 16.80
C PHE A 172 9.36 4.03 17.46
N THR A 173 9.26 5.36 17.43
CA THR A 173 8.08 6.12 17.90
C THR A 173 7.52 7.07 16.83
N SER A 174 8.13 7.07 15.64
CA SER A 174 7.74 7.87 14.49
C SER A 174 8.00 7.08 13.21
N ILE A 175 7.16 7.28 12.20
CA ILE A 175 7.29 6.67 10.88
C ILE A 175 7.30 7.77 9.81
N VAL A 176 8.17 7.65 8.82
CA VAL A 176 8.15 8.46 7.60
C VAL A 176 7.89 7.52 6.41
N PRO A 177 6.63 7.35 5.98
CA PRO A 177 6.35 6.69 4.71
C PRO A 177 6.79 7.60 3.54
N ALA A 178 7.21 7.03 2.41
CA ALA A 178 7.52 7.85 1.23
C ALA A 178 6.27 8.37 0.52
N HIS A 179 5.10 7.80 0.81
CA HIS A 179 3.83 8.21 0.22
C HIS A 179 2.96 8.97 1.21
N PHE A 180 2.46 10.11 0.75
CA PHE A 180 1.51 10.99 1.44
C PHE A 180 2.06 11.67 2.72
N LYS A 181 1.34 11.62 3.85
CA LYS A 181 1.66 12.43 5.04
C LYS A 181 2.79 11.77 5.83
N ALA A 182 3.79 12.58 6.15
CA ALA A 182 4.88 12.23 7.05
C ALA A 182 5.31 13.48 7.85
N PRO A 183 5.90 13.33 9.05
CA PRO A 183 6.00 12.09 9.83
C PRO A 183 4.67 11.70 10.47
N VAL A 184 4.54 10.43 10.85
CA VAL A 184 3.38 9.84 11.55
C VAL A 184 3.83 9.32 12.91
N ARG A 185 3.14 9.71 13.98
CA ARG A 185 3.42 9.19 15.33
C ARG A 185 2.86 7.77 15.45
N ALA A 186 3.73 6.78 15.28
CA ALA A 186 3.39 5.35 15.29
C ALA A 186 4.61 4.54 15.75
N GLY A 187 4.36 3.40 16.39
CA GLY A 187 5.38 2.46 16.83
C GLY A 187 5.15 1.03 16.31
N PRO A 188 5.91 0.04 16.82
CA PRO A 188 5.79 -1.36 16.42
C PRO A 188 4.39 -1.95 16.52
N ARG A 189 3.58 -1.52 17.49
CA ARG A 189 2.20 -1.99 17.65
C ARG A 189 1.34 -1.56 16.47
N GLU A 190 1.41 -0.28 16.10
CA GLU A 190 0.64 0.29 15.00
C GLU A 190 1.06 -0.33 13.65
N VAL A 191 2.36 -0.59 13.47
CA VAL A 191 2.85 -1.31 12.27
C VAL A 191 2.31 -2.73 12.21
N ARG A 192 2.37 -3.51 13.30
CA ARG A 192 1.77 -4.86 13.31
C ARG A 192 0.28 -4.83 12.95
N GLN A 193 -0.46 -3.85 13.47
CA GLN A 193 -1.88 -3.69 13.16
C GLN A 193 -2.10 -3.35 11.68
N ALA A 194 -1.29 -2.45 11.11
CA ALA A 194 -1.35 -2.11 9.69
C ALA A 194 -1.06 -3.31 8.77
N PHE A 195 -0.13 -4.18 9.18
CA PHE A 195 0.25 -5.41 8.47
C PHE A 195 -0.52 -6.66 8.90
N LYS A 196 -1.54 -6.55 9.75
CA LYS A 196 -2.21 -7.69 10.38
C LYS A 196 -2.63 -8.78 9.37
N VAL A 197 -3.17 -8.36 8.22
CA VAL A 197 -3.48 -9.24 7.08
C VAL A 197 -2.27 -10.07 6.64
N CYS A 198 -1.13 -9.42 6.40
CA CYS A 198 0.09 -10.07 5.98
C CYS A 198 0.68 -10.98 7.09
N LEU A 199 0.54 -10.59 8.35
CA LEU A 199 1.07 -11.33 9.50
C LEU A 199 0.25 -12.60 9.80
N ASP A 200 -1.07 -12.50 9.82
CA ASP A 200 -1.96 -13.61 10.16
C ASP A 200 -2.01 -14.68 9.07
N GLY A 201 -1.92 -14.27 7.80
CA GLY A 201 -1.79 -15.20 6.66
C GLY A 201 -0.50 -16.05 6.70
N ALA A 202 0.55 -15.57 7.37
CA ALA A 202 1.80 -16.31 7.54
C ALA A 202 1.76 -17.31 8.71
N ALA A 203 0.96 -17.05 9.76
CA ALA A 203 0.87 -17.88 10.96
C ALA A 203 0.05 -19.18 10.75
N GLN A 204 -0.76 -19.27 9.70
CA GLN A 204 -1.69 -20.38 9.47
C GLN A 204 -1.19 -21.50 8.53
N ARG A 205 0.07 -21.49 8.07
CA ARG A 205 0.60 -22.61 7.25
C ARG A 205 1.28 -23.66 8.14
N PRO A 206 0.82 -24.93 8.16
CA PRO A 206 1.60 -26.00 8.76
C PRO A 206 2.90 -26.21 7.97
N VAL A 207 3.94 -26.67 8.66
CA VAL A 207 5.22 -27.09 8.06
C VAL A 207 4.95 -28.33 7.22
N SER A 208 4.84 -28.17 5.90
CA SER A 208 4.69 -29.31 4.99
C SER A 208 6.03 -30.02 4.84
N ASN A 209 6.18 -31.18 5.48
CA ASN A 209 7.14 -32.19 5.04
C ASN A 209 6.74 -32.67 3.63
N GLY A 210 7.74 -32.90 2.79
CA GLY A 210 7.62 -33.11 1.36
C GLY A 210 6.50 -34.06 0.92
N GLY A 211 5.69 -33.59 -0.02
CA GLY A 211 4.65 -34.36 -0.69
C GLY A 211 4.02 -33.50 -1.77
N ASP A 212 4.24 -33.88 -3.02
CA ASP A 212 3.74 -33.25 -4.24
C ASP A 212 2.21 -33.13 -4.21
N VAL A 213 1.67 -31.91 -4.34
CA VAL A 213 0.24 -31.67 -4.62
C VAL A 213 0.11 -30.48 -5.57
N ARG A 214 -0.19 -30.80 -6.83
CA ARG A 214 -0.86 -29.87 -7.75
C ARG A 214 -2.29 -29.66 -7.27
N GLY A 215 -2.63 -28.43 -6.94
CA GLY A 215 -4.00 -28.05 -6.59
C GLY A 215 -4.11 -26.55 -6.37
N ASP A 216 -5.08 -25.93 -7.02
CA ASP A 216 -5.44 -24.52 -6.95
C ASP A 216 -5.62 -24.03 -5.50
N GLN A 217 -4.67 -23.23 -4.99
CA GLN A 217 -4.70 -22.63 -3.65
C GLN A 217 -4.89 -21.11 -3.66
N SER A 218 -5.36 -20.54 -4.78
CA SER A 218 -5.54 -19.08 -4.88
C SER A 218 -6.79 -18.57 -4.12
N GLY A 219 -7.78 -19.44 -3.87
CA GLY A 219 -9.04 -19.08 -3.20
C GLY A 219 -9.00 -19.05 -1.66
N ASP A 220 -8.02 -19.68 -1.00
CA ASP A 220 -8.08 -19.96 0.45
C ASP A 220 -7.54 -18.80 1.33
N ILE A 221 -6.66 -17.94 0.80
CA ILE A 221 -6.11 -16.83 1.59
C ILE A 221 -7.19 -15.79 1.93
N PHE A 222 -8.17 -15.58 1.05
CA PHE A 222 -9.09 -14.44 1.14
C PHE A 222 -10.34 -14.70 2.00
N GLU A 223 -10.89 -15.92 2.01
CA GLU A 223 -11.91 -16.30 3.00
C GLU A 223 -11.36 -16.19 4.44
N ARG A 224 -10.06 -16.48 4.62
CA ARG A 224 -9.37 -16.37 5.90
C ARG A 224 -9.07 -14.94 6.32
N LEU A 225 -8.86 -14.02 5.37
CA LEU A 225 -8.73 -12.60 5.70
C LEU A 225 -10.02 -12.09 6.34
N GLY A 226 -11.17 -12.39 5.74
CA GLY A 226 -12.48 -11.95 6.22
C GLY A 226 -12.71 -12.10 7.73
N ALA A 227 -12.30 -13.21 8.34
CA ALA A 227 -12.67 -13.53 9.73
C ALA A 227 -11.93 -12.74 10.84
N ILE A 228 -10.96 -11.87 10.52
CA ILE A 228 -9.92 -11.43 11.50
C ILE A 228 -10.00 -9.92 11.89
N PHE A 229 -11.03 -9.18 11.46
CA PHE A 229 -11.02 -7.72 11.55
C PHE A 229 -11.89 -7.13 12.67
N SER A 230 -11.23 -6.68 13.74
CA SER A 230 -11.75 -5.61 14.62
C SER A 230 -10.65 -4.54 14.81
N GLY A 231 -10.97 -3.30 14.43
CA GLY A 231 -10.02 -2.18 14.42
C GLY A 231 -9.74 -1.65 15.83
N GLY A 232 -8.46 -1.45 16.16
CA GLY A 232 -8.04 -0.76 17.38
C GLY A 232 -7.87 0.74 17.14
N GLN A 233 -8.43 1.57 18.02
CA GLN A 233 -8.15 3.02 18.04
C GLN A 233 -6.79 3.30 18.69
N SER A 234 -6.07 4.31 18.17
CA SER A 234 -4.84 4.90 18.74
C SER A 234 -4.92 6.43 18.56
N PRO A 235 -4.04 7.25 19.17
CA PRO A 235 -4.38 8.65 19.41
C PRO A 235 -4.29 9.49 18.13
N GLY A 236 -5.47 9.84 17.59
CA GLY A 236 -5.65 10.88 16.58
C GLY A 236 -5.90 10.41 15.14
N TYR A 237 -5.80 9.11 14.84
CA TYR A 237 -6.01 8.58 13.48
C TYR A 237 -6.31 7.07 13.50
N LYS A 238 -6.78 6.51 12.37
CA LYS A 238 -7.14 5.08 12.24
C LYS A 238 -5.93 4.22 11.87
N ILE A 239 -5.89 2.96 12.30
CA ILE A 239 -4.80 2.04 11.94
C ILE A 239 -5.36 0.79 11.27
N GLY A 240 -4.76 0.42 10.15
CA GLY A 240 -5.28 -0.60 9.27
C GLY A 240 -6.57 -0.15 8.57
N LEU A 241 -7.12 -1.02 7.73
CA LEU A 241 -8.38 -0.82 7.04
C LEU A 241 -9.43 -1.85 7.51
N PRO A 242 -10.73 -1.50 7.55
CA PRO A 242 -11.81 -2.45 7.74
C PRO A 242 -12.06 -3.23 6.43
N TRP A 243 -11.23 -4.24 6.18
CA TRP A 243 -11.13 -4.91 4.87
C TRP A 243 -12.44 -5.53 4.36
N GLN A 244 -13.27 -6.13 5.23
CA GLN A 244 -14.57 -6.68 4.82
C GLN A 244 -15.47 -5.63 4.14
N GLU A 245 -15.35 -4.37 4.56
CA GLU A 245 -16.19 -3.29 4.05
C GLU A 245 -15.66 -2.64 2.75
N LEU A 246 -14.45 -3.01 2.34
CA LEU A 246 -13.80 -2.54 1.10
C LEU A 246 -13.75 -3.63 0.03
N GLU A 247 -14.45 -4.75 0.25
CA GLU A 247 -14.36 -5.95 -0.59
C GLU A 247 -14.64 -5.68 -2.07
N GLY A 248 -15.70 -4.91 -2.35
CA GLY A 248 -16.04 -4.49 -3.71
C GLY A 248 -15.01 -3.54 -4.35
N ASP A 249 -14.30 -2.75 -3.54
CA ASP A 249 -13.27 -1.84 -4.06
C ASP A 249 -12.01 -2.60 -4.55
N PHE A 250 -11.84 -3.87 -4.14
CA PHE A 250 -10.72 -4.71 -4.54
C PHE A 250 -10.97 -5.59 -5.76
N GLU A 251 -12.22 -5.71 -6.24
CA GLU A 251 -12.57 -6.63 -7.34
C GLU A 251 -11.74 -6.40 -8.60
N LEU A 252 -11.48 -5.14 -8.96
CA LEU A 252 -10.65 -4.82 -10.10
C LEU A 252 -9.19 -5.22 -9.89
N LEU A 253 -8.62 -4.94 -8.72
CA LEU A 253 -7.26 -5.37 -8.39
C LEU A 253 -7.11 -6.89 -8.50
N ARG A 254 -8.13 -7.64 -8.07
CA ARG A 254 -8.16 -9.09 -8.17
C ARG A 254 -8.29 -9.58 -9.61
N SER A 255 -9.16 -8.93 -10.38
CA SER A 255 -9.30 -9.21 -11.82
C SER A 255 -7.97 -8.95 -12.56
N PHE A 256 -7.31 -7.84 -12.23
CA PHE A 256 -6.01 -7.48 -12.77
C PHE A 256 -4.92 -8.48 -12.35
N GLU A 257 -4.86 -8.86 -11.07
CA GLU A 257 -3.95 -9.90 -10.58
C GLU A 257 -4.16 -11.23 -11.31
N LYS A 258 -5.42 -11.67 -11.46
CA LYS A 258 -5.77 -12.90 -12.18
C LYS A 258 -5.30 -12.83 -13.65
N GLY A 259 -5.47 -11.67 -14.29
CA GLY A 259 -4.93 -11.38 -15.62
C GLY A 259 -3.41 -11.54 -15.65
N LEU A 260 -2.68 -10.88 -14.75
CA LEU A 260 -1.23 -10.98 -14.64
C LEU A 260 -0.74 -12.42 -14.41
N ARG A 261 -1.45 -13.19 -13.58
CA ARG A 261 -1.15 -14.62 -13.35
C ARG A 261 -1.33 -15.46 -14.62
N SER A 262 -2.40 -15.22 -15.37
CA SER A 262 -2.65 -15.94 -16.63
C SER A 262 -1.57 -15.70 -17.69
N THR A 263 -0.89 -14.55 -17.62
CA THR A 263 0.23 -14.19 -18.52
C THR A 263 1.60 -14.66 -18.03
N GLY A 264 1.68 -15.28 -16.84
CA GLY A 264 2.93 -15.71 -16.21
C GLY A 264 3.82 -14.57 -15.70
N VAL A 265 3.34 -13.32 -15.74
CA VAL A 265 4.05 -12.15 -15.20
C VAL A 265 4.17 -12.25 -13.68
N VAL A 266 3.11 -12.74 -13.03
CA VAL A 266 3.06 -13.03 -11.58
C VAL A 266 2.93 -14.54 -11.37
N LYS A 267 3.89 -15.14 -10.64
CA LYS A 267 3.86 -16.57 -10.31
C LYS A 267 2.94 -16.84 -9.12
N GLY A 268 2.38 -18.06 -9.04
CA GLY A 268 1.68 -18.56 -7.85
C GLY A 268 2.56 -18.45 -6.59
N PRO A 269 1.99 -18.35 -5.39
CA PRO A 269 2.77 -18.27 -4.17
C PRO A 269 3.65 -19.53 -4.00
N GLU A 270 4.94 -19.32 -3.76
CA GLU A 270 5.87 -20.36 -3.27
C GLU A 270 5.69 -20.62 -1.75
#